data_AF-A0A956F1N9-F1
#
_entry.id   AF-A0A956F1N9-F1
#
_cell.length_a   1.000
_cell.length_b   1.000
_cell.length_c   1.000
_cell.angle_alpha   90.00
_cell.angle_beta   90.00
_cell.angle_gamma   90.00
#
_symmetry.space_group_name_H-M   'P 1'
#
loop_
_entity.id
_entity.type
_entity.pdbx_description
1 polymer ?
#
loop_
_entity_poly.entity_id
_entity_poly.type
_entity_poly.pdbx_seq_one_letter_code
_entity_poly.pdbx_strand_id
1 'polypeptide(L)' 'MPSFDVVSNVDHSEIKNALNQAQKEVSQRFDFKGTDSALEQKDSVLSVTANSEER' A
#
# COMPACT_ATOMS: atom_id res chain seq x y z
N MET A 1 8.85 40.00 4.55
CA MET A 1 8.84 39.11 3.37
C MET A 1 8.12 37.84 3.77
N PRO A 2 7.14 37.36 2.99
CA PRO A 2 6.55 36.06 3.25
C PRO A 2 7.54 34.96 2.85
N SER A 3 7.72 33.98 3.74
CA SER A 3 8.46 32.73 3.48
C SER A 3 7.52 31.55 3.64
N PHE A 4 7.84 30.43 3.01
CA PHE A 4 7.13 29.17 3.17
C PHE A 4 8.14 28.04 3.25
N ASP A 5 7.74 26.94 3.89
CA ASP A 5 8.57 25.77 4.09
C ASP A 5 8.26 24.70 3.03
N VAL A 6 9.32 24.07 2.51
CA VAL A 6 9.22 22.87 1.69
C VAL A 6 9.26 21.67 2.63
N VAL A 7 8.18 20.91 2.69
CA VAL A 7 8.06 19.72 3.54
C VAL A 7 7.77 18.48 2.70
N SER A 8 8.28 17.34 3.15
CA SER A 8 7.96 16.03 2.60
C SER A 8 7.13 15.26 3.62
N ASN A 9 5.85 15.62 3.71
CA ASN A 9 4.89 14.96 4.57
C ASN A 9 3.84 14.27 3.71
N VAL A 10 3.40 13.10 4.14
CA VAL A 10 2.38 12.30 3.46
C VAL A 10 1.16 12.19 4.38
N ASP A 11 -0.04 12.31 3.83
CA ASP A 11 -1.26 12.14 4.62
C ASP A 11 -1.51 10.66 4.92
N HIS A 12 -1.44 10.28 6.20
CA HIS A 12 -1.67 8.92 6.65
C HIS A 12 -3.08 8.40 6.30
N SER A 13 -4.08 9.28 6.20
CA SER A 13 -5.44 8.95 5.79
C SER A 13 -5.49 8.57 4.31
N GLU A 14 -4.78 9.30 3.46
CA GLU A 14 -4.65 8.97 2.03
C GLU A 14 -3.90 7.67 1.82
N ILE A 15 -2.81 7.43 2.58
CA ILE A 15 -2.08 6.15 2.53
C ILE A 15 -3.01 4.98 2.90
N LYS A 16 -3.82 5.13 3.95
CA LYS A 16 -4.77 4.08 4.37
C LYS A 16 -5.82 3.80 3.30
N ASN A 17 -6.32 4.85 2.64
CA ASN A 17 -7.26 4.70 1.52
C ASN A 17 -6.61 3.99 0.33
N ALA A 18 -5.38 4.36 -0.02
CA ALA A 18 -4.62 3.72 -1.09
C ALA A 18 -4.37 2.24 -0.79
N LEU A 19 -4.02 1.89 0.45
CA LEU A 19 -3.82 0.50 0.85
C LEU A 19 -5.10 -0.32 0.75
N ASN A 20 -6.22 0.20 1.26
CA ASN A 20 -7.51 -0.48 1.19
C ASN A 20 -7.92 -0.72 -0.27
N GLN A 21 -7.61 0.22 -1.16
CA GLN A 21 -7.86 0.08 -2.59
C GLN A 21 -6.97 -1.00 -3.21
N ALA A 22 -5.67 -1.01 -2.88
CA ALA A 22 -4.73 -2.02 -3.34
C ALA A 22 -5.12 -3.44 -2.88
N GLN A 23 -5.54 -3.60 -1.61
CA GLN A 23 -6.04 -4.86 -1.08
C GLN A 23 -7.27 -5.36 -1.84
N LYS A 24 -8.23 -4.46 -2.14
CA LYS A 24 -9.40 -4.82 -2.95
C LYS A 24 -9.00 -5.28 -4.34
N GLU A 25 -8.08 -4.57 -4.99
CA GLU A 25 -7.63 -4.93 -6.34
C GLU A 25 -6.93 -6.30 -6.36
N VAL A 26 -6.03 -6.56 -5.42
CA VAL A 26 -5.37 -7.86 -5.26
C VAL A 26 -6.39 -8.97 -5.02
N SER A 27 -7.43 -8.73 -4.21
CA SER A 27 -8.48 -9.73 -3.95
C SER A 27 -9.36 -10.06 -5.17
N GLN A 28 -9.52 -9.12 -6.10
CA GLN A 28 -10.38 -9.26 -7.28
C GLN A 28 -9.62 -9.83 -8.49
N ARG A 29 -8.29 -9.83 -8.42
CA ARG A 29 -7.41 -10.32 -9.47
C ARG A 29 -7.32 -11.85 -9.44
N PHE A 30 -7.80 -12.48 -10.52
CA PHE A 30 -7.89 -13.94 -10.64
C PHE A 30 -6.53 -14.64 -10.60
N ASP A 31 -5.47 -13.94 -11.00
CA ASP A 31 -4.10 -14.40 -11.00
C ASP A 31 -3.45 -14.44 -9.60
N PHE A 32 -4.01 -13.75 -8.61
CA PHE A 32 -3.61 -13.86 -7.19
C PHE A 32 -4.47 -14.84 -6.39
N LYS A 33 -5.42 -15.52 -7.05
CA LYS A 33 -6.30 -16.47 -6.37
C LYS A 33 -5.51 -17.74 -6.02
N GLY A 34 -5.23 -17.92 -4.74
CA GLY A 34 -4.49 -19.08 -4.21
C GLY A 34 -2.99 -18.89 -4.10
N THR A 35 -2.49 -17.66 -4.27
CA THR A 35 -1.05 -17.34 -4.13
C THR A 35 -0.66 -16.87 -2.72
N ASP A 36 -1.57 -16.90 -1.74
CA ASP A 36 -1.41 -16.32 -0.39
C ASP A 36 -0.81 -14.90 -0.40
N SER A 37 -1.09 -14.13 -1.47
CA SER A 37 -0.60 -12.76 -1.61
C SER A 37 -1.31 -11.84 -0.62
N ALA A 38 -0.55 -11.16 0.24
CA ALA A 38 -1.07 -10.34 1.31
C ALA A 38 -0.37 -8.97 1.36
N LEU A 39 -1.16 -7.94 1.63
CA LEU A 39 -0.73 -6.57 1.88
C LEU A 39 -1.09 -6.24 3.32
N GLU A 40 -0.10 -6.07 4.19
CA GLU A 40 -0.29 -5.72 5.60
C GLU A 40 0.43 -4.40 5.90
N GLN A 41 -0.29 -3.42 6.46
CA GLN A 41 0.32 -2.21 6.99
C GLN A 41 0.31 -2.25 8.50
N LYS A 42 1.49 -2.09 9.09
CA LYS A 42 1.68 -1.90 10.52
C LYS A 42 2.42 -0.60 10.74
N ASP A 43 1.75 0.36 11.38
CA ASP A 43 2.26 1.72 11.60
C ASP A 43 2.71 2.39 10.29
N SER A 44 4.02 2.61 10.14
CA SER A 44 4.62 3.21 8.93
C SER A 44 5.30 2.18 8.02
N VAL A 45 5.10 0.89 8.27
CA VAL A 45 5.72 -0.21 7.52
C VAL A 45 4.65 -0.96 6.74
N LEU A 46 4.85 -1.03 5.42
CA LEU A 46 4.05 -1.85 4.51
C LEU A 46 4.80 -3.15 4.24
N SER A 47 4.18 -4.28 4.60
CA SER A 47 4.66 -5.62 4.29
C SER A 47 3.85 -6.18 3.12
N VAL A 48 4.56 -6.61 2.09
CA VAL A 48 3.97 -7.24 0.91
C VAL A 48 4.51 -8.66 0.82
N THR A 49 3.61 -9.63 0.85
CA THR A 49 3.94 -11.04 0.67
C THR A 49 3.31 -11.48 -0.64
N ALA A 50 4.11 -12.10 -1.50
CA ALA A 50 3.64 -12.70 -2.75
C ALA A 50 4.53 -13.90 -3.10
N ASN A 51 3.97 -14.92 -3.75
CA ASN A 51 4.60 -16.24 -3.84
C ASN A 51 5.53 -16.45 -5.04
N SER A 52 6.01 -15.39 -5.69
CA SER A 52 7.18 -15.47 -6.56
C SER A 52 7.98 -14.17 -6.55
N GLU A 53 9.30 -14.24 -6.73
CA GLU A 53 10.16 -13.04 -6.84
C GLU A 53 9.76 -12.10 -8.00
N GLU A 54 8.89 -12.54 -8.92
CA GLU A 54 8.35 -11.74 -10.02
C GLU A 54 6.87 -11.35 -9.87
N ARG A 55 6.18 -11.77 -8.80
CA ARG A 55 4.72 -11.53 -8.60
C ARG A 55 4.31 -11.45 -7.14
#